data_AF-A0A1X7D2I4-F1
#
_entry.id   AF-A0A1X7D2I4-F1
#
_cell.length_a   1.000
_cell.length_b   1.000
_cell.length_c   1.000
_cell.angle_alpha   90.00
_cell.angle_beta   90.00
_cell.angle_gamma   90.00
#
_symmetry.space_group_name_H-M   'P 1'
#
loop_
_entity.id
_entity.type
_entity.pdbx_description
1 polymer ?
#
loop_
_entity_poly.entity_id
_entity_poly.type
_entity_poly.pdbx_seq_one_letter_code
_entity_poly.pdbx_strand_id
1 'polypeptide(L)'
;MSHLDYEINKELGECYLFMGELDKAEDYYKKAAGSNGVHPDPYIGLATIAIQRGEYDSAMTLYKKAHSVEVTDKSFAGMGLIMMETDRKLEAFASFSEALMINPSNMVALFGIIRIGHEAEIVDQAVPFLENYLAIDPKKHEVRYSLAGCFICMDKKAEAIEQLEMILEMDPANVEAKELLEQI
;
A
#
# COMPACT_ATOMS: atom_id res chain seq x y z
N MET A 1 -20.73 -11.29 22.17
CA MET A 1 -20.24 -9.91 22.01
C MET A 1 -21.20 -9.20 21.08
N SER A 2 -21.64 -7.98 21.40
CA SER A 2 -22.51 -7.20 20.53
C SER A 2 -21.73 -6.61 19.34
N HIS A 3 -22.41 -6.24 18.25
CA HIS A 3 -21.78 -5.49 17.14
C HIS A 3 -21.12 -4.19 17.63
N LEU A 4 -21.69 -3.55 18.65
CA LEU A 4 -21.13 -2.34 19.24
C LEU A 4 -19.79 -2.62 19.95
N ASP A 5 -19.67 -3.77 20.63
CA ASP A 5 -18.41 -4.16 21.27
C ASP A 5 -17.31 -4.43 20.24
N TYR A 6 -17.65 -5.00 19.08
CA TYR A 6 -16.70 -5.18 17.99
C TYR A 6 -16.11 -3.85 17.54
N GLU A 7 -16.97 -2.89 17.15
CA GLU A 7 -16.54 -1.60 16.61
C GLU A 7 -15.67 -0.83 17.61
N ILE A 8 -16.09 -0.77 18.88
CA ILE A 8 -15.32 -0.07 19.93
C ILE A 8 -13.93 -0.69 20.08
N ASN A 9 -13.83 -2.01 20.12
CA ASN A 9 -12.52 -2.67 20.27
C ASN A 9 -11.67 -2.52 19.01
N LYS A 10 -12.26 -2.55 17.81
CA LYS A 10 -11.55 -2.31 16.54
C LYS A 10 -10.96 -0.89 16.51
N GLU A 11 -11.79 0.12 16.76
CA GLU A 11 -11.39 1.53 16.75
C GLU A 11 -10.32 1.85 17.81
N LEU A 12 -10.46 1.29 19.03
CA LEU A 12 -9.43 1.42 20.06
C LEU A 12 -8.11 0.76 19.63
N GLY A 13 -8.18 -0.42 19.00
CA GLY A 13 -7.02 -1.09 18.41
C GLY A 13 -6.30 -0.21 17.40
N GLU A 14 -7.04 0.41 16.47
CA GLU A 14 -6.52 1.33 15.46
C GLU A 14 -5.87 2.57 16.09
N CYS A 15 -6.51 3.17 17.10
CA CYS A 15 -5.97 4.32 17.81
C CYS A 15 -4.63 3.98 18.51
N TYR A 16 -4.57 2.87 19.24
CA TYR A 16 -3.33 2.47 19.91
C TYR A 16 -2.23 2.08 18.93
N LEU A 17 -2.57 1.47 17.79
CA LEU A 17 -1.63 1.18 16.71
C LEU A 17 -1.01 2.46 16.16
N PHE A 18 -1.84 3.48 15.90
CA PHE A 18 -1.38 4.78 15.44
C PHE A 18 -0.48 5.49 16.46
N MET A 19 -0.72 5.29 17.76
CA MET A 19 0.13 5.81 18.84
C MET A 19 1.42 4.99 19.06
N GLY A 20 1.62 3.88 18.36
CA GLY A 20 2.76 2.97 18.55
C GLY A 20 2.68 2.11 19.81
N GLU A 21 1.54 2.10 20.49
CA GLU A 21 1.28 1.35 21.72
C GLU A 21 0.84 -0.08 21.37
N LEU A 22 1.78 -0.86 20.82
CA LEU A 22 1.49 -2.14 20.15
C LEU A 22 0.81 -3.16 21.04
N ASP A 23 1.21 -3.26 22.31
CA ASP A 23 0.62 -4.22 23.25
C ASP A 23 -0.85 -3.91 23.53
N LYS A 24 -1.19 -2.63 23.69
CA LYS A 24 -2.58 -2.20 23.87
C LYS A 24 -3.38 -2.43 22.59
N ALA A 25 -2.82 -2.08 21.44
CA ALA A 25 -3.46 -2.31 20.14
C ALA A 25 -3.80 -3.80 19.95
N GLU A 26 -2.85 -4.68 20.27
CA GLU A 26 -3.02 -6.12 20.16
C GLU A 26 -4.15 -6.64 21.06
N ASP A 27 -4.23 -6.17 22.31
CA ASP A 27 -5.29 -6.55 23.24
C ASP A 27 -6.68 -6.18 22.71
N TYR A 28 -6.83 -4.98 22.14
CA TYR A 28 -8.10 -4.51 21.60
C TYR A 28 -8.47 -5.23 20.30
N TYR A 29 -7.52 -5.48 19.40
CA TYR A 29 -7.80 -6.30 18.22
C TYR A 29 -8.12 -7.75 18.56
N LYS A 30 -7.50 -8.36 19.58
CA LYS A 30 -7.87 -9.70 20.07
C LYS A 30 -9.31 -9.74 20.59
N LYS A 31 -9.74 -8.71 21.32
CA LYS A 31 -11.14 -8.57 21.75
C LYS A 31 -12.08 -8.45 20.55
N ALA A 32 -11.75 -7.59 19.58
CA ALA A 32 -12.52 -7.44 18.36
C ALA A 32 -12.60 -8.74 17.54
N ALA A 33 -11.51 -9.51 17.43
CA ALA A 33 -11.51 -10.80 16.75
C ALA A 33 -12.42 -11.85 17.44
N GLY A 34 -12.66 -11.70 18.75
CA GLY A 34 -13.55 -12.54 19.55
C GLY A 34 -15.03 -12.40 19.21
N SER A 35 -15.46 -11.39 18.45
CA SER A 35 -16.86 -11.22 18.01
C SER A 35 -17.19 -12.07 16.76
N ASN A 36 -17.07 -13.39 16.90
CA ASN A 36 -17.37 -14.40 15.87
C ASN A 36 -16.54 -14.35 14.58
N GLY A 37 -15.45 -13.59 14.51
CA GLY A 37 -14.50 -13.66 13.39
C GLY A 37 -15.09 -13.38 12.00
N VAL A 38 -16.20 -12.64 11.93
CA VAL A 38 -16.88 -12.29 10.67
C VAL A 38 -16.29 -11.08 9.95
N HIS A 39 -15.31 -10.41 10.56
CA HIS A 39 -14.64 -9.23 10.00
C HIS A 39 -13.14 -9.46 9.82
N PRO A 40 -12.53 -9.01 8.70
CA PRO A 40 -11.11 -9.15 8.45
C PRO A 40 -10.25 -8.17 9.25
N ASP A 41 -10.77 -6.98 9.62
CA ASP A 41 -9.99 -5.87 10.17
C ASP A 41 -9.20 -6.21 11.44
N PRO A 42 -9.73 -6.95 12.44
CA PRO A 42 -8.93 -7.31 13.60
C PRO A 42 -7.71 -8.17 13.26
N TYR A 43 -7.86 -9.07 12.29
CA TYR A 43 -6.74 -9.91 11.84
C TYR A 43 -5.71 -9.10 11.05
N ILE A 44 -6.14 -8.11 10.26
CA ILE A 44 -5.27 -7.15 9.58
C ILE A 44 -4.50 -6.30 10.59
N GLY A 45 -5.17 -5.81 11.64
CA GLY A 45 -4.56 -5.03 12.72
C GLY A 45 -3.49 -5.84 13.46
N LEU A 46 -3.82 -7.07 13.86
CA LEU A 46 -2.86 -7.99 14.49
C LEU A 46 -1.69 -8.33 13.57
N ALA A 47 -1.94 -8.53 12.27
CA ALA A 47 -0.88 -8.81 11.30
C ALA A 47 0.06 -7.61 11.14
N THR A 48 -0.48 -6.40 11.11
CA THR A 48 0.32 -5.16 11.08
C THR A 48 1.21 -5.03 12.31
N ILE A 49 0.70 -5.35 13.49
CA ILE A 49 1.49 -5.37 14.73
C ILE A 49 2.62 -6.40 14.64
N ALA A 50 2.32 -7.61 14.14
CA ALA A 50 3.32 -8.66 13.95
C ALA A 50 4.42 -8.23 12.95
N ILE A 51 4.08 -7.54 11.85
CA ILE A 51 5.07 -6.94 10.94
C ILE A 51 5.98 -5.96 11.69
N GLN A 52 5.41 -5.04 12.49
CA GLN A 52 6.19 -4.04 13.21
C GLN A 52 7.14 -4.65 14.25
N ARG A 53 6.85 -5.87 14.72
CA ARG A 53 7.73 -6.66 15.59
C ARG A 53 8.72 -7.57 14.84
N GLY A 54 8.68 -7.60 13.50
CA GLY A 54 9.48 -8.50 12.67
C GLY A 54 9.00 -9.96 12.66
N GLU A 55 7.79 -10.23 13.15
CA GLU A 55 7.18 -11.55 13.25
C GLU A 55 6.47 -11.94 11.95
N TYR A 56 7.22 -12.00 10.84
CA TYR A 56 6.67 -12.14 9.48
C TYR A 56 5.82 -13.40 9.27
N ASP A 57 6.20 -14.55 9.85
CA ASP A 57 5.42 -15.80 9.74
C ASP A 57 4.05 -15.70 10.44
N SER A 58 4.03 -15.05 11.60
CA SER A 58 2.82 -14.79 12.37
C SER A 58 1.91 -13.83 11.59
N ALA A 59 2.49 -12.74 11.07
CA ALA A 59 1.79 -11.76 10.25
C ALA A 59 1.17 -12.40 9.00
N MET A 60 1.92 -13.24 8.28
CA MET A 60 1.43 -13.96 7.09
C MET A 60 0.25 -14.87 7.44
N THR A 61 0.32 -15.56 8.58
CA THR A 61 -0.79 -16.39 9.06
C THR A 61 -2.03 -15.56 9.35
N LEU A 62 -1.87 -14.39 9.99
CA LEU A 62 -2.97 -13.48 10.32
C LEU A 62 -3.59 -12.85 9.07
N TYR A 63 -2.80 -12.43 8.07
CA TYR A 63 -3.36 -11.95 6.80
C TYR A 63 -4.09 -13.05 6.03
N LYS A 64 -3.57 -14.28 5.99
CA LYS A 64 -4.30 -15.41 5.39
C LYS A 64 -5.63 -15.67 6.11
N LYS A 65 -5.66 -15.50 7.42
CA LYS A 65 -6.90 -15.58 8.19
C LYS A 65 -7.86 -14.45 7.83
N ALA A 66 -7.39 -13.20 7.77
CA ALA A 66 -8.20 -12.06 7.32
C ALA A 66 -8.78 -12.31 5.92
N HIS A 67 -7.95 -12.76 5.00
CA HIS A 67 -8.30 -13.08 3.61
C HIS A 67 -9.34 -14.20 3.50
N SER A 68 -9.29 -15.20 4.40
CA SER A 68 -10.29 -16.27 4.45
C SER A 68 -11.66 -15.81 4.96
N VAL A 69 -11.71 -14.70 5.69
CA VAL A 69 -12.96 -14.06 6.12
C VAL A 69 -13.52 -13.22 4.97
N GLU A 70 -12.69 -12.34 4.43
CA GLU A 70 -13.02 -11.50 3.28
C GLU A 70 -11.75 -11.13 2.50
N VAL A 71 -11.83 -11.24 1.18
CA VAL A 71 -10.76 -10.81 0.29
C VAL A 71 -10.79 -9.30 0.17
N THR A 72 -9.75 -8.64 0.72
CA THR A 72 -9.63 -7.18 0.72
C THR A 72 -8.29 -6.74 0.15
N ASP A 73 -8.23 -5.53 -0.39
CA ASP A 73 -6.99 -4.88 -0.84
C ASP A 73 -5.95 -4.79 0.28
N LYS A 74 -6.38 -4.46 1.52
CA LYS A 74 -5.51 -4.41 2.70
C LYS A 74 -4.84 -5.76 3.00
N SER A 75 -5.57 -6.86 2.84
CA SER A 75 -5.01 -8.21 3.08
C SER A 75 -3.91 -8.54 2.07
N PHE A 76 -4.14 -8.25 0.78
CA PHE A 76 -3.16 -8.45 -0.28
C PHE A 76 -1.96 -7.52 -0.16
N ALA A 77 -2.17 -6.24 0.16
CA ALA A 77 -1.09 -5.29 0.39
C ALA A 77 -0.21 -5.72 1.57
N GLY A 78 -0.81 -6.15 2.68
CA GLY A 78 -0.08 -6.67 3.84
C GLY A 78 0.75 -7.92 3.53
N MET A 79 0.19 -8.88 2.79
CA MET A 79 0.94 -10.05 2.33
C MET A 79 2.08 -9.67 1.39
N GLY A 80 1.86 -8.69 0.50
CA GLY A 80 2.88 -8.15 -0.39
C GLY A 80 4.05 -7.53 0.37
N LEU A 81 3.77 -6.74 1.42
CA LEU A 81 4.82 -6.16 2.28
C LEU A 81 5.69 -7.26 2.92
N ILE A 82 5.08 -8.34 3.42
CA ILE A 82 5.84 -9.45 4.02
C ILE A 82 6.71 -10.16 2.97
N MET A 83 6.16 -10.44 1.80
CA MET A 83 6.90 -11.08 0.71
C MET A 83 8.09 -10.21 0.27
N MET A 84 7.90 -8.91 0.28
CA MET A 84 8.92 -7.93 -0.06
C MET A 84 10.06 -7.88 0.99
N GLU A 85 9.74 -7.91 2.28
CA GLU A 85 10.73 -7.99 3.37
C GLU A 85 11.45 -9.36 3.43
N THR A 86 10.88 -10.39 2.81
CA THR A 86 11.46 -11.74 2.73
C THR A 86 12.09 -12.06 1.38
N ASP A 87 12.41 -11.03 0.58
CA ASP A 87 13.07 -11.08 -0.74
C ASP A 87 12.32 -11.88 -1.82
N ARG A 88 10.99 -12.07 -1.65
CA ARG A 88 10.10 -12.73 -2.60
C ARG A 88 9.43 -11.70 -3.52
N LYS A 89 10.26 -10.93 -4.24
CA LYS A 89 9.84 -9.71 -4.97
C LYS A 89 8.74 -9.94 -6.00
N LEU A 90 8.82 -10.99 -6.82
CA LEU A 90 7.81 -11.27 -7.84
C LEU A 90 6.46 -11.67 -7.24
N GLU A 91 6.48 -12.40 -6.13
CA GLU A 91 5.24 -12.76 -5.41
C GLU A 91 4.64 -11.53 -4.72
N ALA A 92 5.48 -10.65 -4.18
CA ALA A 92 5.05 -9.37 -3.64
C ALA A 92 4.38 -8.50 -4.72
N PHE A 93 4.98 -8.41 -5.91
CA PHE A 93 4.41 -7.67 -7.05
C PHE A 93 3.03 -8.22 -7.43
N ALA A 94 2.88 -9.55 -7.54
CA ALA A 94 1.58 -10.17 -7.79
C ALA A 94 0.57 -9.83 -6.69
N SER A 95 0.97 -9.92 -5.42
CA SER A 95 0.09 -9.59 -4.29
C SER A 95 -0.34 -8.13 -4.29
N PHE A 96 0.57 -7.18 -4.55
CA PHE A 96 0.20 -5.77 -4.68
C PHE A 96 -0.68 -5.50 -5.90
N SER A 97 -0.47 -6.22 -7.00
CA SER A 97 -1.30 -6.10 -8.20
C SER A 97 -2.75 -6.48 -7.88
N GLU A 98 -2.96 -7.60 -7.19
CA GLU A 98 -4.30 -8.02 -6.72
C GLU A 98 -4.94 -6.97 -5.78
N ALA A 99 -4.15 -6.36 -4.89
CA ALA A 99 -4.65 -5.26 -4.06
C ALA A 99 -5.15 -4.07 -4.88
N LEU A 100 -4.41 -3.68 -5.93
CA LEU A 100 -4.78 -2.56 -6.81
C LEU A 100 -5.93 -2.90 -7.76
N MET A 101 -6.14 -4.18 -8.08
CA MET A 101 -7.32 -4.62 -8.82
C MET A 101 -8.60 -4.46 -7.99
N ILE A 102 -8.53 -4.64 -6.67
CA ILE A 102 -9.65 -4.43 -5.75
C ILE A 102 -9.85 -2.94 -5.45
N ASN A 103 -8.76 -2.25 -5.13
CA ASN A 103 -8.76 -0.83 -4.80
C ASN A 103 -7.57 -0.14 -5.47
N PRO A 104 -7.78 0.48 -6.65
CA PRO A 104 -6.71 1.16 -7.37
C PRO A 104 -6.10 2.33 -6.59
N SER A 105 -6.81 2.86 -5.58
CA SER A 105 -6.32 3.97 -4.74
C SER A 105 -5.50 3.51 -3.53
N ASN A 106 -5.16 2.22 -3.41
CA ASN A 106 -4.35 1.71 -2.32
C ASN A 106 -2.87 2.14 -2.48
N MET A 107 -2.50 3.25 -1.83
CA MET A 107 -1.15 3.81 -1.90
C MET A 107 -0.05 2.84 -1.42
N VAL A 108 -0.34 1.99 -0.43
CA VAL A 108 0.64 1.01 0.07
C VAL A 108 1.00 0.02 -1.04
N ALA A 109 0.00 -0.50 -1.74
CA ALA A 109 0.21 -1.41 -2.86
C ALA A 109 0.87 -0.71 -4.05
N LEU A 110 0.46 0.53 -4.35
CA LEU A 110 1.04 1.30 -5.45
C LEU A 110 2.54 1.56 -5.24
N PHE A 111 2.96 1.97 -4.04
CA PHE A 111 4.37 2.12 -3.73
C PHE A 111 5.13 0.80 -3.73
N GLY A 112 4.50 -0.29 -3.29
CA GLY A 112 5.05 -1.63 -3.40
C GLY A 112 5.39 -2.01 -4.85
N ILE A 113 4.44 -1.79 -5.77
CA ILE A 113 4.62 -2.00 -7.21
C ILE A 113 5.74 -1.15 -7.78
N ILE A 114 5.78 0.16 -7.48
CA ILE A 114 6.84 1.06 -7.94
C ILE A 114 8.20 0.57 -7.47
N ARG A 115 8.34 0.32 -6.16
CA ARG A 115 9.61 -0.08 -5.55
C ARG A 115 10.13 -1.39 -6.14
N ILE A 116 9.27 -2.40 -6.25
CA ILE A 116 9.65 -3.67 -6.87
C ILE A 116 9.92 -3.49 -8.37
N GLY A 117 9.15 -2.66 -9.06
CA GLY A 117 9.35 -2.32 -10.47
C GLY A 117 10.78 -1.82 -10.73
N HIS A 118 11.27 -0.89 -9.90
CA HIS A 118 12.64 -0.41 -9.97
C HIS A 118 13.67 -1.48 -9.58
N GLU A 119 13.46 -2.18 -8.46
CA GLU A 119 14.43 -3.16 -7.96
C GLU A 119 14.59 -4.40 -8.86
N ALA A 120 13.54 -4.78 -9.57
CA ALA A 120 13.51 -5.95 -10.46
C ALA A 120 13.58 -5.57 -11.95
N GLU A 121 13.82 -4.30 -12.28
CA GLU A 121 13.92 -3.78 -13.65
C GLU A 121 12.66 -4.07 -14.51
N ILE A 122 11.49 -4.12 -13.89
CA ILE A 122 10.17 -4.34 -14.53
C ILE A 122 9.28 -3.08 -14.42
N VAL A 123 9.90 -1.90 -14.50
CA VAL A 123 9.25 -0.59 -14.33
C VAL A 123 8.09 -0.39 -15.31
N ASP A 124 8.19 -0.96 -16.51
CA ASP A 124 7.13 -0.94 -17.53
C ASP A 124 5.81 -1.55 -17.04
N GLN A 125 5.89 -2.56 -16.17
CA GLN A 125 4.72 -3.21 -15.58
C GLN A 125 4.06 -2.37 -14.47
N ALA A 126 4.77 -1.40 -13.89
CA ALA A 126 4.23 -0.50 -12.87
C ALA A 126 3.38 0.64 -13.47
N VAL A 127 3.69 1.07 -14.70
CA VAL A 127 3.05 2.21 -15.37
C VAL A 127 1.52 2.11 -15.42
N PRO A 128 0.91 0.98 -15.82
CA PRO A 128 -0.56 0.89 -15.90
C PRO A 128 -1.26 1.12 -14.55
N PHE A 129 -0.63 0.73 -13.44
CA PHE A 129 -1.19 0.95 -12.11
C PHE A 129 -1.18 2.43 -11.73
N LEU A 130 -0.11 3.16 -12.08
CA LEU A 130 0.00 4.60 -11.85
C LEU A 130 -1.00 5.38 -12.71
N GLU A 131 -1.14 5.02 -13.99
CA GLU A 131 -2.12 5.60 -14.89
C GLU A 131 -3.55 5.36 -14.40
N ASN A 132 -3.87 4.14 -13.95
CA ASN A 132 -5.17 3.80 -13.37
C ASN A 132 -5.46 4.60 -12.10
N TYR A 133 -4.48 4.79 -11.22
CA TYR A 133 -4.63 5.65 -10.04
C TYR A 133 -4.93 7.10 -10.47
N LEU A 134 -4.17 7.64 -11.43
CA LEU A 134 -4.34 9.02 -11.90
C LEU A 134 -5.64 9.24 -12.68
N ALA A 135 -6.26 8.19 -13.22
CA ALA A 135 -7.60 8.28 -13.79
C ALA A 135 -8.67 8.55 -12.70
N ILE A 136 -8.42 8.13 -11.45
CA ILE A 136 -9.30 8.35 -10.30
C ILE A 136 -8.98 9.66 -9.60
N ASP A 137 -7.70 9.92 -9.35
CA ASP A 137 -7.22 11.17 -8.76
C ASP A 137 -6.14 11.82 -9.66
N PRO A 138 -6.56 12.61 -10.67
CA PRO A 138 -5.63 13.28 -11.59
C PRO A 138 -4.72 14.30 -10.91
N LYS A 139 -5.03 14.73 -9.68
CA LYS A 139 -4.31 15.81 -8.99
C LYS A 139 -3.29 15.29 -7.99
N LYS A 140 -3.08 13.98 -7.90
CA LYS A 140 -2.10 13.40 -6.99
C LYS A 140 -0.68 13.57 -7.55
N HIS A 141 -0.05 14.70 -7.23
CA HIS A 141 1.30 15.05 -7.72
C HIS A 141 2.34 13.96 -7.44
N GLU A 142 2.30 13.35 -6.25
CA GLU A 142 3.19 12.28 -5.83
C GLU A 142 3.15 11.05 -6.77
N VAL A 143 1.96 10.67 -7.23
CA VAL A 143 1.80 9.54 -8.17
C VAL A 143 2.24 9.94 -9.57
N ARG A 144 1.93 11.17 -10.00
CA ARG A 144 2.39 11.71 -11.28
C ARG A 144 3.90 11.84 -11.36
N TYR A 145 4.55 12.25 -10.26
CA TYR A 145 6.00 12.30 -10.13
C TYR A 145 6.62 10.90 -10.22
N SER A 146 6.00 9.92 -9.56
CA SER A 146 6.43 8.52 -9.66
C SER A 146 6.31 7.99 -11.10
N LEU A 147 5.23 8.35 -11.81
CA LEU A 147 5.04 8.00 -13.22
C LEU A 147 6.11 8.62 -14.12
N ALA A 148 6.46 9.89 -13.90
CA ALA A 148 7.58 10.54 -14.59
C ALA A 148 8.90 9.78 -14.33
N GLY A 149 9.17 9.41 -13.08
CA GLY A 149 10.32 8.58 -12.71
C GLY A 149 10.36 7.24 -13.45
N CYS A 150 9.21 6.57 -13.56
CA CYS A 150 9.09 5.32 -14.32
C CYS A 150 9.45 5.54 -15.80
N PHE A 151 8.94 6.60 -16.42
CA PHE A 151 9.25 6.93 -17.82
C PHE A 151 10.73 7.25 -18.04
N ILE A 152 11.39 7.94 -17.11
CA ILE A 152 12.85 8.19 -17.17
C ILE A 152 13.63 6.88 -17.16
N CYS A 153 13.28 5.94 -16.27
CA CYS A 153 13.94 4.62 -16.22
C CYS A 153 13.76 3.82 -17.52
N MET A 154 12.68 4.08 -18.26
CA MET A 154 12.39 3.47 -19.56
C MET A 154 12.97 4.25 -20.76
N ASP A 155 13.77 5.29 -20.52
CA ASP A 155 14.29 6.24 -21.53
C ASP A 155 13.19 6.96 -22.35
N LYS A 156 11.99 7.08 -21.77
CA LYS A 156 10.81 7.75 -22.33
C LYS A 156 10.73 9.20 -21.87
N LYS A 157 11.72 10.00 -22.28
CA LYS A 157 11.89 11.38 -21.78
C LYS A 157 10.71 12.30 -22.10
N ALA A 158 10.11 12.16 -23.29
CA ALA A 158 9.00 13.02 -23.69
C ALA A 158 7.78 12.81 -22.79
N GLU A 159 7.43 11.55 -22.51
CA GLU A 159 6.34 11.18 -21.61
C GLU A 159 6.63 11.62 -20.17
N ALA A 160 7.88 11.52 -19.71
CA ALA A 160 8.28 12.02 -18.39
C ALA A 160 8.08 13.54 -18.27
N ILE A 161 8.53 14.31 -19.27
CA ILE A 161 8.38 15.77 -19.31
C ILE A 161 6.90 16.16 -19.25
N GLU A 162 6.03 15.51 -20.04
CA GLU A 162 4.60 15.77 -20.03
C GLU A 162 4.00 15.61 -18.62
N GLN A 163 4.38 14.55 -17.90
CA GLN A 163 3.90 14.34 -16.54
C GLN A 163 4.38 15.42 -15.56
N LEU A 164 5.64 15.87 -15.69
CA LEU A 164 6.19 16.93 -14.84
C LEU A 164 5.57 18.30 -15.14
N GLU A 165 5.35 18.62 -16.41
CA GLU A 165 4.65 19.84 -16.83
C GLU A 165 3.24 19.89 -16.25
N MET A 166 2.49 18.78 -16.27
CA MET A 166 1.19 18.70 -15.63
C MET A 166 1.25 18.96 -14.11
N ILE A 167 2.30 18.52 -13.40
CA ILE A 167 2.48 18.89 -11.99
C ILE A 167 2.66 20.40 -11.87
N LEU A 168 3.51 21.01 -12.70
CA LEU A 168 3.82 22.43 -12.64
C LEU A 168 2.67 23.34 -13.10
N GLU A 169 1.76 22.86 -13.94
CA GLU A 169 0.51 23.55 -14.27
C GLU A 169 -0.41 23.66 -13.04
N MET A 170 -0.46 22.62 -12.20
CA MET A 170 -1.29 22.57 -11.00
C MET A 170 -0.62 23.22 -9.78
N ASP A 171 0.70 23.06 -9.66
CA ASP A 171 1.55 23.62 -8.62
C ASP A 171 2.86 24.16 -9.23
N PRO A 172 2.86 25.41 -9.71
CA PRO A 172 4.04 26.05 -10.27
C PRO A 172 5.20 26.21 -9.28
N ALA A 173 4.98 26.01 -7.98
CA ALA A 173 5.99 26.11 -6.94
C ALA A 173 6.63 24.76 -6.58
N ASN A 174 6.15 23.65 -7.16
CA ASN A 174 6.68 22.31 -6.90
C ASN A 174 8.18 22.25 -7.25
N VAL A 175 9.02 22.05 -6.23
CA VAL A 175 10.48 22.10 -6.38
C VAL A 175 10.97 20.80 -7.00
N GLU A 176 10.45 19.67 -6.54
CA GLU A 176 10.84 18.34 -6.97
C GLU A 176 10.62 18.16 -8.48
N ALA A 177 9.48 18.61 -9.00
CA ALA A 177 9.17 18.53 -10.42
C ALA A 177 10.09 19.41 -11.28
N LYS A 178 10.46 20.61 -10.82
CA LYS A 178 11.41 21.48 -11.53
C LYS A 178 12.81 20.87 -11.57
N GLU A 179 13.30 20.42 -10.43
CA GLU A 179 14.63 19.81 -10.32
C GLU A 179 14.74 18.56 -11.18
N LEU A 180 13.68 17.74 -11.23
CA LEU A 180 13.67 16.56 -12.08
C LEU A 180 13.61 16.92 -13.57
N LEU A 181 12.82 17.95 -13.94
CA LEU A 181 12.72 18.42 -15.33
C LEU A 181 14.07 18.96 -15.86
N GLU A 182 14.86 19.61 -15.02
CA GLU A 182 16.19 20.13 -15.37
C GLU A 182 17.24 19.02 -15.63
N GLN A 183 16.99 17.79 -15.16
CA GLN A 183 17.92 16.67 -15.26
C GLN A 183 17.67 15.76 -16.47
N ILE A 184 16.55 15.91 -17.17
CA ILE A 184 16.11 15.06 -18.30
C ILE A 184 16.57 15.63 -19.63
#